data_AF-A0A9D0NWS3-F1
#
_entry.id   AF-A0A9D0NWS3-F1
#
_cell.length_a   1.000
_cell.length_b   1.000
_cell.length_c   1.000
_cell.angle_alpha   90.00
_cell.angle_beta   90.00
_cell.angle_gamma   90.00
#
_symmetry.space_group_name_H-M   'P 1'
#
loop_
_entity.id
_entity.type
_entity.pdbx_description
1 polymer ?
#
loop_
_entity_poly.entity_id
_entity_poly.type
_entity_poly.pdbx_seq_one_letter_code
_entity_poly.pdbx_strand_id
1 'polypeptide(L)'
;MNKLYLYGTVLLVSAMPQLASADFDGKSKFICAAVDVMECLPGAGCQRVSAADVDIPRFFKVDVKNKSITTSSANDKRKTKIERVEDVDGKLMLQGAEDGREGGERDGVGWTMAVTKDRGDMVMTASGEGVAFVVFGACTSM
;
A
#
# COMPACT_ATOMS: atom_id res chain seq x y z
N MET A 1 60.94 38.89 3.39
CA MET A 1 60.63 37.45 3.41
C MET A 1 59.50 37.22 4.40
N ASN A 2 58.24 37.21 3.96
CA ASN A 2 57.10 36.77 4.78
C ASN A 2 56.19 35.93 3.87
N LYS A 3 56.20 34.60 4.05
CA LYS A 3 55.36 33.67 3.29
C LYS A 3 54.00 33.57 3.98
N LEU A 4 52.96 34.12 3.35
CA LEU A 4 51.57 33.87 3.68
C LEU A 4 51.21 32.45 3.23
N TYR A 5 50.87 31.56 4.16
CA TYR A 5 50.31 30.25 3.84
C TYR A 5 48.78 30.33 3.93
N LEU A 6 48.12 30.40 2.77
CA LEU A 6 46.67 30.32 2.65
C LEU A 6 46.27 28.83 2.64
N TYR A 7 45.86 28.30 3.80
CA TYR A 7 45.28 26.96 3.88
C TYR A 7 43.84 27.00 3.37
N GLY A 8 43.65 26.74 2.07
CA GLY A 8 42.33 26.58 1.47
C GLY A 8 41.71 25.24 1.90
N THR A 9 40.76 25.29 2.84
CA THR A 9 39.95 24.13 3.21
C THR A 9 38.92 23.89 2.11
N VAL A 10 39.14 22.89 1.27
CA VAL A 10 38.15 22.43 0.28
C VAL A 10 37.03 21.70 1.04
N LEU A 11 35.90 22.37 1.24
CA LEU A 11 34.66 21.76 1.71
C LEU A 11 34.12 20.85 0.59
N LEU A 12 34.36 19.54 0.70
CA LEU A 12 33.65 18.54 -0.10
C LEU A 12 32.18 18.53 0.35
N VAL A 13 31.31 19.17 -0.44
CA VAL A 13 29.86 19.03 -0.29
C VAL A 13 29.51 17.64 -0.83
N SER A 14 29.36 16.67 0.08
CA SER A 14 28.80 15.36 -0.24
C SER A 14 27.35 15.54 -0.66
N ALA A 15 27.08 15.48 -1.97
CA ALA A 15 25.72 15.39 -2.48
C ALA A 15 25.14 14.06 -1.99
N MET A 16 24.36 14.10 -0.90
CA MET A 16 23.54 12.96 -0.51
C MET A 16 22.57 12.72 -1.66
N PRO A 17 22.55 11.51 -2.26
CA PRO A 17 21.55 11.22 -3.28
C PRO A 17 20.18 11.37 -2.62
N GLN A 18 19.38 12.33 -3.09
CA GLN A 18 17.96 12.37 -2.78
C GLN A 18 17.40 11.07 -3.33
N LEU A 19 17.14 10.10 -2.45
CA LEU A 19 16.27 8.99 -2.75
C LEU A 19 15.00 9.65 -3.27
N ALA A 20 14.70 9.44 -4.56
CA ALA A 20 13.45 9.87 -5.13
C ALA A 20 12.37 9.14 -4.32
N SER A 21 11.77 9.87 -3.39
CA SER A 21 10.55 9.48 -2.71
C SER A 21 9.60 9.02 -3.81
N ALA A 22 9.16 7.77 -3.74
CA ALA A 22 8.11 7.32 -4.63
C ALA A 22 6.88 8.14 -4.26
N ASP A 23 6.59 9.20 -5.01
CA ASP A 23 5.51 10.11 -4.67
C ASP A 23 4.18 9.40 -4.93
N PHE A 24 3.57 8.82 -3.88
CA PHE A 24 2.20 8.30 -3.93
C PHE A 24 1.21 9.47 -3.87
N ASP A 25 1.26 10.30 -4.90
CA ASP A 25 0.63 11.62 -5.02
C ASP A 25 -0.91 11.59 -5.20
N GLY A 26 -1.51 10.40 -5.18
CA GLY A 26 -2.94 10.20 -5.43
C GLY A 26 -3.36 10.34 -6.89
N LYS A 27 -2.41 10.37 -7.84
CA LYS A 27 -2.69 10.46 -9.29
C LYS A 27 -2.00 9.35 -10.07
N SER A 28 -0.85 8.90 -9.59
CA SER A 28 -0.01 7.93 -10.26
C SER A 28 -0.50 6.48 -10.10
N LYS A 29 -0.06 5.61 -11.02
CA LYS A 29 -0.22 4.17 -10.86
C LYS A 29 0.95 3.63 -10.04
N PHE A 30 0.66 2.64 -9.20
CA PHE A 30 1.68 1.96 -8.42
C PHE A 30 1.29 0.50 -8.20
N ILE A 31 2.26 -0.32 -7.83
CA ILE A 31 2.05 -1.73 -7.48
C ILE A 31 2.38 -1.92 -6.01
N CYS A 32 1.55 -2.69 -5.31
CA CYS A 32 1.78 -3.04 -3.92
C CYS A 32 1.92 -4.55 -3.78
N ALA A 33 2.70 -4.96 -2.78
CA ALA A 33 2.88 -6.33 -2.37
C ALA A 33 2.35 -6.55 -0.96
N ALA A 34 1.59 -7.63 -0.75
CA ALA A 34 1.23 -8.09 0.59
C ALA A 34 2.43 -8.84 1.21
N VAL A 35 2.87 -8.39 2.38
CA VAL A 35 4.04 -8.92 3.10
C VAL A 35 3.62 -9.70 4.34
N ASP A 36 2.64 -9.18 5.06
CA ASP A 36 2.10 -9.78 6.27
C ASP A 36 0.57 -9.72 6.25
N VAL A 37 -0.07 -10.80 6.70
CA VAL A 37 -1.52 -10.94 6.69
C VAL A 37 -1.97 -11.50 8.03
N MET A 38 -2.90 -10.78 8.65
CA MET A 38 -3.58 -11.18 9.86
C MET A 38 -5.05 -11.43 9.56
N GLU A 39 -5.56 -12.57 9.99
CA GLU A 39 -6.99 -12.87 10.04
C GLU A 39 -7.46 -12.71 11.48
N CYS A 40 -8.56 -11.98 11.67
CA CYS A 40 -9.14 -11.67 12.97
C CYS A 40 -10.56 -12.23 13.04
N LEU A 41 -10.82 -13.07 14.06
CA LEU A 41 -12.11 -13.72 14.28
C LEU A 41 -12.66 -13.39 15.68
N PRO A 42 -13.99 -13.28 15.84
CA PRO A 42 -14.63 -13.10 17.15
C PRO A 42 -14.21 -14.17 18.15
N GLY A 43 -13.77 -13.75 19.34
CA GLY A 43 -13.37 -14.65 20.43
C GLY A 43 -11.99 -15.32 20.26
N ALA A 44 -11.48 -15.47 19.03
CA ALA A 44 -10.16 -16.05 18.77
C ALA A 44 -9.05 -15.00 18.63
N GLY A 45 -9.39 -13.73 18.40
CA GLY A 45 -8.41 -12.66 18.18
C GLY A 45 -7.81 -12.71 16.78
N CYS A 46 -6.63 -12.12 16.61
CA CYS A 46 -5.94 -12.05 15.32
C CYS A 46 -4.76 -13.01 15.27
N GLN A 47 -4.65 -13.76 14.18
CA GLN A 47 -3.56 -14.70 13.92
C GLN A 47 -2.91 -14.42 12.56
N ARG A 48 -1.61 -14.69 12.45
CA ARG A 48 -0.90 -14.59 11.18
C ARG A 48 -1.30 -15.77 10.29
N VAL A 49 -1.68 -15.47 9.05
CA VAL A 49 -2.02 -16.45 8.02
C VAL A 49 -1.18 -16.21 6.76
N SER A 50 -1.13 -17.19 5.86
CA SER A 50 -0.55 -16.91 4.54
C SER A 50 -1.57 -16.17 3.67
N ALA A 51 -1.10 -15.27 2.82
CA ALA A 51 -1.99 -14.58 1.89
C ALA A 51 -2.77 -15.56 0.98
N ALA A 52 -2.16 -16.71 0.63
CA ALA A 52 -2.82 -17.72 -0.20
C ALA A 52 -3.96 -18.44 0.52
N ASP A 53 -3.83 -18.71 1.83
CA ASP A 53 -4.85 -19.44 2.60
C ASP A 53 -6.15 -18.66 2.73
N VAL A 54 -6.06 -17.32 2.66
CA VAL A 54 -7.21 -16.40 2.74
C VAL A 54 -7.49 -15.68 1.41
N ASP A 55 -7.00 -16.23 0.30
CA ASP A 55 -7.18 -15.73 -1.07
C ASP A 55 -6.76 -14.25 -1.28
N ILE A 56 -5.84 -13.72 -0.47
CA ILE A 56 -5.29 -12.38 -0.66
C ILE A 56 -4.19 -12.41 -1.73
N PRO A 57 -4.26 -11.54 -2.76
CA PRO A 57 -3.27 -11.53 -3.83
C PRO A 57 -1.92 -11.04 -3.31
N ARG A 58 -0.83 -11.71 -3.71
CA ARG A 58 0.53 -11.28 -3.38
C ARG A 58 0.88 -9.89 -3.94
N PHE A 59 0.36 -9.56 -5.11
CA PHE A 59 0.59 -8.28 -5.78
C PHE A 59 -0.69 -7.73 -6.40
N PHE A 60 -0.93 -6.44 -6.22
CA PHE A 60 -2.05 -5.74 -6.84
C PHE A 60 -1.61 -4.36 -7.34
N LYS A 61 -2.18 -3.95 -8.47
CA LYS A 61 -1.93 -2.68 -9.13
C LYS A 61 -3.01 -1.70 -8.72
N VAL A 62 -2.59 -0.53 -8.28
CA VAL A 62 -3.48 0.57 -7.90
C VAL A 62 -3.40 1.63 -9.00
N ASP A 63 -4.54 1.98 -9.55
CA ASP A 63 -4.72 3.06 -10.50
C ASP A 63 -5.64 4.10 -9.88
N VAL A 64 -5.06 5.07 -9.18
CA VAL A 64 -5.81 6.07 -8.42
C VAL A 64 -6.59 6.99 -9.36
N LYS A 65 -5.99 7.36 -10.50
CA LYS A 65 -6.63 8.17 -11.53
C LYS A 65 -7.90 7.51 -12.07
N ASN A 66 -7.86 6.21 -12.36
CA ASN A 66 -9.01 5.45 -12.84
C ASN A 66 -9.84 4.82 -11.71
N LYS A 67 -9.49 5.10 -10.45
CA LYS A 67 -10.18 4.61 -9.26
C LYS A 67 -10.38 3.09 -9.27
N SER A 68 -9.31 2.34 -9.55
CA SER A 68 -9.38 0.88 -9.58
C SER A 68 -8.16 0.21 -8.98
N ILE A 69 -8.37 -0.91 -8.31
CA ILE A 69 -7.32 -1.85 -7.92
C ILE A 69 -7.55 -3.15 -8.68
N THR A 70 -6.50 -3.72 -9.26
CA THR A 70 -6.54 -5.01 -9.97
C THR A 70 -5.47 -5.94 -9.47
N THR A 71 -5.73 -7.23 -9.54
CA THR A 71 -4.73 -8.27 -9.26
C THR A 71 -3.69 -8.32 -10.37
N SER A 72 -2.42 -8.58 -10.02
CA SER A 72 -1.32 -8.59 -11.00
C SER A 72 -1.13 -9.94 -11.70
N SER A 73 -1.83 -10.99 -11.26
CA SER A 73 -1.68 -12.35 -11.80
C SER A 73 -2.50 -12.55 -13.06
N ALA A 74 -1.96 -13.27 -14.06
CA ALA A 74 -2.67 -13.56 -15.31
C ALA A 74 -3.95 -14.41 -15.10
N ASN A 75 -3.98 -15.21 -14.03
CA ASN A 75 -5.09 -16.11 -13.70
C ASN A 75 -6.08 -15.50 -12.70
N ASP A 76 -5.75 -14.34 -12.13
CA ASP A 76 -6.61 -13.63 -11.18
C ASP A 76 -7.05 -12.32 -11.80
N LYS A 77 -8.33 -12.21 -12.12
CA LYS A 77 -8.91 -11.03 -12.80
C LYS A 77 -9.73 -10.17 -11.84
N ARG A 78 -9.57 -10.35 -10.52
CA ARG A 78 -10.27 -9.54 -9.53
C ARG A 78 -9.96 -8.06 -9.72
N LYS A 79 -11.01 -7.26 -9.64
CA LYS A 79 -10.97 -5.82 -9.75
C LYS A 79 -11.91 -5.25 -8.71
N THR A 80 -11.45 -4.26 -7.98
CA THR A 80 -12.26 -3.48 -7.04
C THR A 80 -12.24 -2.00 -7.44
N LYS A 81 -13.33 -1.30 -7.15
CA LYS A 81 -13.45 0.15 -7.39
C LYS A 81 -13.00 0.91 -6.15
N ILE A 82 -12.17 1.94 -6.36
CA ILE A 82 -11.84 2.91 -5.32
C ILE A 82 -12.97 3.94 -5.25
N GLU A 83 -13.73 3.95 -4.17
CA GLU A 83 -14.85 4.87 -4.00
C GLU A 83 -14.40 6.23 -3.48
N ARG A 84 -13.45 6.20 -2.52
CA ARG A 84 -12.89 7.39 -1.90
C ARG A 84 -11.36 7.40 -1.96
N VAL A 85 -10.83 8.58 -2.22
CA VAL A 85 -9.39 8.89 -2.18
C VAL A 85 -9.23 10.14 -1.33
N GLU A 86 -8.40 10.07 -0.30
CA GLU A 86 -8.06 11.22 0.55
C GLU A 86 -6.56 11.30 0.81
N ASP A 87 -6.08 12.51 1.02
CA ASP A 87 -4.77 12.78 1.60
C ASP A 87 -4.96 13.10 3.08
N VAL A 88 -4.41 12.26 3.95
CA VAL A 88 -4.56 12.38 5.41
C VAL A 88 -3.20 12.22 6.05
N ASP A 89 -2.63 13.33 6.55
CA ASP A 89 -1.41 13.30 7.35
C ASP A 89 -0.26 12.53 6.65
N GLY A 90 0.03 12.92 5.40
CA GLY A 90 1.10 12.30 4.61
C GLY A 90 0.79 10.87 4.13
N LYS A 91 -0.47 10.43 4.23
CA LYS A 91 -0.93 9.12 3.74
C LYS A 91 -1.98 9.30 2.67
N LEU A 92 -1.85 8.51 1.61
CA LEU A 92 -2.92 8.29 0.64
C LEU A 92 -3.88 7.25 1.20
N MET A 93 -5.10 7.67 1.53
CA MET A 93 -6.17 6.83 2.02
C MET A 93 -7.10 6.45 0.86
N LEU A 94 -7.27 5.16 0.62
CA LEU A 94 -8.12 4.59 -0.42
C LEU A 94 -9.18 3.72 0.24
N GLN A 95 -10.43 3.85 -0.18
CA GLN A 95 -11.53 3.09 0.41
C GLN A 95 -12.52 2.63 -0.65
N GLY A 96 -13.20 1.54 -0.36
CA GLY A 96 -14.29 1.01 -1.17
C GLY A 96 -14.99 -0.15 -0.46
N ALA A 97 -15.91 -0.77 -1.17
CA ALA A 97 -16.60 -1.96 -0.74
C ALA A 97 -16.84 -2.88 -1.94
N GLU A 98 -16.95 -4.16 -1.68
CA GLU A 98 -17.31 -5.17 -2.66
C GLU A 98 -18.53 -5.94 -2.16
N ASP A 99 -19.49 -6.15 -3.07
CA ASP A 99 -20.58 -7.08 -2.82
C ASP A 99 -20.04 -8.51 -2.73
N GLY A 100 -20.83 -9.34 -2.05
CA GLY A 100 -20.57 -10.77 -1.98
C GLY A 100 -20.63 -11.48 -3.33
N ARG A 101 -20.16 -12.73 -3.39
CA ARG A 101 -20.21 -13.51 -4.64
C ARG A 101 -21.66 -13.88 -5.00
N GLU A 102 -21.98 -13.80 -6.30
CA GLU A 102 -23.32 -14.17 -6.80
C GLU A 102 -23.70 -15.61 -6.37
N GLY A 103 -24.83 -15.75 -5.67
CA GLY A 103 -25.38 -17.03 -5.24
C GLY A 103 -24.80 -17.62 -3.94
N GLY A 104 -23.98 -16.86 -3.19
CA GLY A 104 -23.34 -17.28 -1.94
C GLY A 104 -23.77 -16.49 -0.70
N GLU A 105 -23.18 -16.87 0.45
CA GLU A 105 -23.34 -16.31 1.80
C GLU A 105 -23.09 -14.78 1.88
N ARG A 106 -23.32 -14.17 3.04
CA ARG A 106 -23.14 -12.73 3.27
C ARG A 106 -21.64 -12.36 3.37
N ASP A 107 -20.91 -12.53 2.28
CA ASP A 107 -19.45 -12.40 2.18
C ASP A 107 -18.97 -11.04 1.64
N GLY A 108 -19.86 -10.05 1.54
CA GLY A 108 -19.50 -8.68 1.17
C GLY A 108 -18.54 -8.04 2.19
N VAL A 109 -17.63 -7.20 1.70
CA VAL A 109 -16.58 -6.58 2.52
C VAL A 109 -16.44 -5.08 2.25
N GLY A 110 -16.29 -4.32 3.33
CA GLY A 110 -15.77 -2.95 3.26
C GLY A 110 -14.26 -2.97 3.48
N TRP A 111 -13.52 -2.12 2.76
CA TRP A 111 -12.07 -2.06 2.88
C TRP A 111 -11.51 -0.64 2.90
N THR A 112 -10.34 -0.50 3.53
CA THR A 112 -9.55 0.73 3.58
C THR A 112 -8.08 0.38 3.41
N MET A 113 -7.35 1.17 2.64
CA MET A 113 -5.92 1.06 2.42
C MET A 113 -5.26 2.40 2.65
N ALA A 114 -4.27 2.43 3.53
CA ALA A 114 -3.39 3.56 3.77
C ALA A 114 -2.05 3.29 3.11
N VAL A 115 -1.54 4.23 2.32
CA VAL A 115 -0.19 4.20 1.74
C VAL A 115 0.57 5.44 2.19
N THR A 116 1.70 5.26 2.86
CA THR A 116 2.55 6.39 3.28
C THR A 116 3.19 7.02 2.05
N LYS A 117 2.98 8.32 1.84
CA LYS A 117 3.25 8.96 0.54
C LYS A 117 4.73 9.08 0.16
N ASP A 118 5.64 9.02 1.13
CA ASP A 118 7.07 9.20 0.92
C ASP A 118 7.86 7.88 0.87
N ARG A 119 7.31 6.82 1.48
CA ARG A 119 7.98 5.51 1.66
C ARG A 119 7.26 4.35 1.01
N GLY A 120 5.95 4.46 0.78
CA GLY A 120 5.15 3.40 0.18
C GLY A 120 4.75 2.28 1.14
N ASP A 121 4.99 2.44 2.45
CA ASP A 121 4.47 1.51 3.46
C ASP A 121 2.94 1.46 3.35
N MET A 122 2.40 0.26 3.27
CA MET A 122 0.98 0.01 3.05
C MET A 122 0.37 -0.77 4.21
N VAL A 123 -0.80 -0.31 4.65
CA VAL A 123 -1.67 -1.05 5.57
C VAL A 123 -3.06 -1.07 4.96
N MET A 124 -3.61 -2.27 4.74
CA MET A 124 -4.96 -2.47 4.28
C MET A 124 -5.76 -3.24 5.33
N THR A 125 -6.99 -2.83 5.56
CA THR A 125 -7.95 -3.54 6.39
C THR A 125 -9.20 -3.86 5.58
N ALA A 126 -9.75 -5.04 5.78
CA ALA A 126 -11.05 -5.42 5.24
C ALA A 126 -11.91 -6.02 6.34
N SER A 127 -13.19 -5.68 6.39
CA SER A 127 -14.13 -6.18 7.38
C SER A 127 -15.38 -6.71 6.68
N GLY A 128 -15.79 -7.92 7.04
CA GLY A 128 -17.01 -8.57 6.58
C GLY A 128 -17.79 -9.17 7.74
N GLU A 129 -18.67 -10.13 7.46
CA GLU A 129 -19.46 -10.81 8.48
C GLU A 129 -18.60 -11.78 9.31
N GLY A 130 -18.37 -11.44 10.57
CA GLY A 130 -17.66 -12.32 11.52
C GLY A 130 -16.16 -12.50 11.25
N VAL A 131 -15.57 -11.70 10.37
CA VAL A 131 -14.15 -11.75 10.02
C VAL A 131 -13.60 -10.36 9.67
N ALA A 132 -12.34 -10.13 9.99
CA ALA A 132 -11.58 -9.00 9.50
C ALA A 132 -10.16 -9.41 9.10
N PHE A 133 -9.59 -8.69 8.14
CA PHE A 133 -8.23 -8.87 7.69
C PHE A 133 -7.43 -7.59 7.92
N VAL A 134 -6.16 -7.74 8.32
CA VAL A 134 -5.17 -6.67 8.32
C VAL A 134 -3.98 -7.12 7.49
N VAL A 135 -3.65 -6.37 6.46
CA VAL A 135 -2.58 -6.65 5.50
C VAL A 135 -1.55 -5.56 5.60
N PHE A 136 -0.32 -5.92 5.94
CA PHE A 136 0.82 -5.02 5.85
C PHE A 136 1.60 -5.31 4.58
N GLY A 137 2.15 -4.26 3.98
CA GLY A 137 3.01 -4.44 2.83
C GLY A 137 3.69 -3.17 2.39
N ALA A 138 4.14 -3.17 1.14
CA ALA A 138 4.88 -2.07 0.57
C ALA A 138 4.49 -1.86 -0.90
N CYS A 139 4.51 -0.61 -1.32
CA CYS A 139 4.21 -0.19 -2.68
C CYS A 139 5.45 0.41 -3.35
N THR A 140 5.48 0.33 -4.68
CA THR A 140 6.49 0.99 -5.51
C THR A 140 5.83 1.62 -6.74
N SER A 141 6.39 2.72 -7.20
CA SER A 141 5.97 3.38 -8.44
C SER A 141 6.13 2.45 -9.64
N MET A 142 5.22 2.57 -10.62
CA MET A 142 5.26 1.85 -11.88
C MET A 142 5.82 2.69 -13.03
#